data_AF-A0A151S6S9-F1
#
_entry.id   AF-A0A151S6S9-F1
#
_cell.length_a   1.000
_cell.length_b   1.000
_cell.length_c   1.000
_cell.angle_alpha   90.00
_cell.angle_beta   90.00
_cell.angle_gamma   90.00
#
_symmetry.space_group_name_H-M   'P 1'
#
loop_
_entity.id
_entity.type
_entity.pdbx_description
1 polymer ?
#
loop_
_entity_poly.entity_id
_entity_poly.type
_entity_poly.pdbx_seq_one_letter_code
_entity_poly.pdbx_strand_id
1 'polypeptide(L)'
;MGLLGEINIDALLELKGLRTISLNNNSFSGNMPEFNRIGFLKGMYLQGNKFSGDIPQEYFQRMRSLKKLWLSDNQFTGNIPSSLGEMPQLMELHLENNQFSGSIPKMNNPALVKFDVSNNKLEGEVPASLLKFNKSSFAGNSGLCGEKFGKSCEEKTENPSPIDAKNSSGLPGGSSLQIIGFIIASVVLVSLVVFCIVRSRRKKEEGSKNVGELAMVNDEKGVFGLPDLMRAAAEVLGNGCFGSSYKAVMANGVAVVVKRTREMNVLEKDDFDAEMRKLAKLKHWNILSPLAYHFRKDEKLVISEYVPGGSLLFSLHGDRGPSHSELDWPARLKIARGIAEGMRFLYTELATYDLPHGNLKSSNVLLGPDNEPMLVDYGFSHMVNPSTISQVLFAFKAPEAAQHGQLSRSCDVYCLGVVILEMLTGKFPSQYLSNGKGGTDVVQWVENAISEGRESELLDPEISSSRKSLGEMQQLLHIGAECTKSDPQQRLDMGEAIRRIKELTPEGGHQESRTIEVWSSPRGSPVFDNQEPGIRHGSNSFGSSRDNFDF
;
A
#
# COMPACT_ATOMS: atom_id res chain seq x y z
N MET A 1 7.89 7.76 -1.78
CA MET A 1 7.74 8.53 -3.04
C MET A 1 8.90 9.51 -3.29
N GLY A 2 9.74 9.82 -2.30
CA GLY A 2 10.82 10.82 -2.45
C GLY A 2 10.31 12.26 -2.44
N LEU A 3 9.07 12.47 -1.96
CA LEU A 3 8.47 13.80 -1.84
C LEU A 3 9.28 14.64 -0.86
N LEU A 4 9.41 15.93 -1.17
CA LEU A 4 10.15 16.92 -0.39
C LEU A 4 9.42 18.26 -0.48
N GLY A 5 9.77 19.19 0.40
CA GLY A 5 9.11 20.49 0.52
C GLY A 5 8.34 20.65 1.83
N GLU A 6 7.60 21.74 1.95
CA GLU A 6 6.85 22.07 3.15
C GLU A 6 5.45 21.45 3.13
N ILE A 7 5.00 20.98 4.28
CA ILE A 7 3.65 20.43 4.45
C ILE A 7 2.78 21.54 5.02
N ASN A 8 1.86 22.05 4.18
CA ASN A 8 0.96 23.13 4.57
C ASN A 8 -0.14 22.60 5.52
N ILE A 9 0.03 22.85 6.82
CA ILE A 9 -0.92 22.44 7.86
C ILE A 9 -2.27 23.17 7.72
N ASP A 10 -2.27 24.42 7.28
CA ASP A 10 -3.52 25.18 7.13
C ASP A 10 -4.44 24.54 6.08
N ALA A 11 -3.88 24.06 4.97
CA ALA A 11 -4.64 23.30 3.98
C ALA A 11 -5.18 21.97 4.54
N LEU A 12 -4.43 21.30 5.40
CA LEU A 12 -4.86 20.05 6.03
C LEU A 12 -5.99 20.26 7.06
N LEU A 13 -6.06 21.44 7.69
CA LEU A 13 -7.14 21.79 8.62
C LEU A 13 -8.49 21.92 7.93
N GLU A 14 -8.53 22.25 6.64
CA GLU A 14 -9.77 22.35 5.86
C GLU A 14 -10.42 20.97 5.63
N LEU A 15 -9.63 19.90 5.74
CA LEU A 15 -10.08 18.51 5.60
C LEU A 15 -10.75 18.03 6.89
N LYS A 16 -12.00 18.45 7.13
CA LYS A 16 -12.80 18.12 8.34
C LYS A 16 -12.88 16.61 8.65
N GLY A 17 -12.78 15.77 7.62
CA GLY A 17 -12.81 14.31 7.71
C GLY A 17 -11.44 13.65 7.91
N LEU A 18 -10.33 14.39 7.91
CA LEU A 18 -9.00 13.80 7.99
C LEU A 18 -8.83 13.08 9.33
N ARG A 19 -8.60 11.77 9.30
CA ARG A 19 -8.34 10.97 10.52
C ARG A 19 -6.99 10.27 10.49
N THR A 20 -6.41 10.12 9.31
CA THR A 20 -5.12 9.46 9.16
C THR A 20 -4.29 10.26 8.19
N ILE A 21 -3.05 10.53 8.56
CA ILE A 21 -2.06 11.10 7.66
C ILE A 21 -0.88 10.14 7.54
N SER A 22 -0.50 9.83 6.29
CA SER A 22 0.63 8.96 5.98
C SER A 22 1.56 9.65 5.00
N LEU A 23 2.71 10.09 5.49
CA LEU A 23 3.78 10.72 4.71
C LEU A 23 5.07 9.90 4.72
N ASN A 24 4.97 8.63 5.12
CA ASN A 24 6.10 7.74 5.32
C ASN A 24 6.91 7.46 4.04
N ASN A 25 8.20 7.13 4.21
CA ASN A 25 9.13 6.75 3.14
C ASN A 25 9.24 7.81 2.04
N ASN A 26 9.53 9.04 2.47
CA ASN A 26 9.71 10.22 1.62
C ASN A 26 11.04 10.94 1.95
N SER A 27 11.17 12.18 1.51
CA SER A 27 12.36 13.02 1.70
C SER A 27 12.01 14.35 2.36
N PHE A 28 10.89 14.40 3.10
CA PHE A 28 10.55 15.56 3.91
C PHE A 28 11.61 15.77 4.98
N SER A 29 12.00 17.02 5.19
CA SER A 29 13.14 17.39 6.04
C SER A 29 12.85 18.62 6.88
N GLY A 30 13.66 18.85 7.91
CA GLY A 30 13.47 19.94 8.86
C GLY A 30 12.54 19.55 10.00
N ASN A 31 12.09 20.53 10.77
CA ASN A 31 11.25 20.28 11.94
C ASN A 31 9.90 19.68 11.56
N MET A 32 9.31 18.91 12.47
CA MET A 32 7.96 18.38 12.27
C MET A 32 6.94 19.54 12.18
N PRO A 33 6.14 19.63 11.09
CA PRO A 33 5.06 20.61 10.95
C PRO A 33 4.05 20.51 12.11
N GLU A 34 3.22 21.52 12.34
CA GLU A 34 2.24 21.59 13.44
C GLU A 34 0.99 20.69 13.28
N PHE A 35 1.17 19.39 13.02
CA PHE A 35 0.08 18.40 13.01
C PHE A 35 -0.75 18.34 14.30
N ASN A 36 -0.18 18.80 15.42
CA ASN A 36 -0.90 18.98 16.68
C ASN A 36 -2.10 19.93 16.60
N ARG A 37 -2.17 20.79 15.58
CA ARG A 37 -3.36 21.60 15.28
C ARG A 37 -4.55 20.77 14.80
N ILE A 38 -4.31 19.54 14.33
CA ILE A 38 -5.33 18.60 13.81
C ILE A 38 -5.68 17.55 14.90
N GLY A 39 -6.34 17.99 15.97
CA GLY A 39 -6.54 17.17 17.18
C GLY A 39 -7.39 15.90 17.03
N PHE A 40 -8.08 15.74 15.89
CA PHE A 40 -8.95 14.59 15.59
C PHE A 40 -8.25 13.48 14.78
N LEU A 41 -6.94 13.60 14.52
CA LEU A 41 -6.17 12.51 13.94
C LEU A 41 -6.20 11.27 14.85
N LYS A 42 -6.41 10.11 14.23
CA LYS A 42 -6.35 8.75 14.80
C LYS A 42 -5.04 8.04 14.43
N GLY A 43 -4.43 8.37 13.29
CA GLY A 43 -3.16 7.78 12.85
C GLY A 43 -2.23 8.81 12.21
N MET A 44 -0.96 8.79 12.60
CA MET A 44 0.09 9.63 12.04
C MET A 44 1.33 8.79 11.74
N TYR A 45 1.63 8.65 10.45
CA TYR A 45 2.73 7.82 9.93
C TYR A 45 3.72 8.69 9.16
N LEU A 46 4.82 9.07 9.82
CA LEU A 46 5.84 9.96 9.29
C LEU A 46 7.20 9.25 9.14
N GLN A 47 7.24 7.94 9.34
CA GLN A 47 8.47 7.16 9.37
C GLN A 47 9.22 7.15 8.03
N GLY A 48 10.55 6.99 8.05
CA GLY A 48 11.36 6.91 6.83
C GLY A 48 11.44 8.24 6.08
N ASN A 49 11.67 9.33 6.81
CA ASN A 49 11.86 10.68 6.27
C ASN A 49 13.19 11.27 6.77
N LYS A 50 13.39 12.57 6.58
CA LYS A 50 14.54 13.33 7.07
C LYS A 50 14.10 14.40 8.07
N PHE A 51 12.97 14.21 8.76
CA PHE A 51 12.53 15.15 9.78
C PHE A 51 13.56 15.18 10.91
N SER A 52 13.85 16.37 11.42
CA SER A 52 14.94 16.62 12.35
C SER A 52 14.52 17.66 13.40
N GLY A 53 15.44 17.97 14.32
CA GLY A 53 15.17 18.90 15.40
C GLY A 53 14.42 18.25 16.57
N ASP A 54 14.21 19.05 17.61
CA ASP A 54 13.50 18.63 18.81
C ASP A 54 11.98 18.72 18.61
N ILE A 55 11.24 17.84 19.27
CA ILE A 55 9.78 17.90 19.31
C ILE A 55 9.40 18.56 20.64
N PRO A 56 8.64 19.67 20.65
CA PRO A 56 8.24 20.34 21.88
C PRO A 56 7.55 19.39 22.87
N GLN A 57 7.82 19.55 24.17
CA GLN A 57 7.34 18.64 25.22
C GLN A 57 5.81 18.51 25.25
N GLU A 58 5.11 19.61 24.95
CA GLU A 58 3.66 19.78 24.92
C GLU A 58 3.02 19.46 23.56
N TYR A 59 3.82 19.10 22.54
CA TYR A 59 3.34 19.00 21.16
C TYR A 59 2.09 18.11 21.03
N PHE A 60 2.04 16.94 21.68
CA PHE A 60 0.95 15.97 21.52
C PHE A 60 -0.24 16.21 22.45
N GLN A 61 -0.22 17.23 23.31
CA GLN A 61 -1.21 17.44 24.38
C GLN A 61 -2.67 17.54 23.87
N ARG A 62 -2.87 18.03 22.64
CA ARG A 62 -4.18 18.21 22.01
C ARG A 62 -4.63 17.03 21.13
N MET A 63 -3.76 16.04 20.88
CA MET A 63 -4.03 14.94 19.95
C MET A 63 -4.70 13.74 20.65
N ARG A 64 -5.79 13.99 21.40
CA ARG A 64 -6.44 13.00 22.28
C ARG A 64 -7.04 11.78 21.53
N SER A 65 -7.29 11.91 20.23
CA SER A 65 -7.86 10.85 19.39
C SER A 65 -6.82 9.90 18.79
N LEU A 66 -5.52 10.23 18.90
CA LEU A 66 -4.46 9.55 18.19
C LEU A 66 -4.21 8.16 18.80
N LYS A 67 -4.29 7.14 17.96
CA LYS A 67 -4.09 5.73 18.30
C LYS A 67 -2.74 5.20 17.84
N LYS A 68 -2.23 5.71 16.73
CA LYS A 68 -0.99 5.23 16.11
C LYS A 68 -0.09 6.40 15.76
N LEU A 69 1.12 6.39 16.29
CA LEU A 69 2.14 7.39 16.03
C LEU A 69 3.45 6.72 15.63
N TRP A 70 3.83 6.85 14.36
CA TRP A 70 5.05 6.25 13.83
C TRP A 70 5.97 7.35 13.31
N LEU A 71 7.07 7.58 14.01
CA LEU A 71 8.10 8.57 13.73
C LEU A 71 9.47 7.94 13.46
N SER A 72 9.53 6.62 13.35
CA SER A 72 10.78 5.87 13.18
C SER A 72 11.53 6.23 11.90
N ASP A 73 12.82 5.90 11.84
CA ASP A 73 13.67 6.15 10.67
C ASP A 73 13.64 7.62 10.22
N ASN A 74 13.94 8.52 11.17
CA ASN A 74 14.05 9.96 10.95
C ASN A 74 15.34 10.48 11.63
N GLN A 75 15.48 11.79 11.77
CA GLN A 75 16.63 12.46 12.37
C GLN A 75 16.23 13.31 13.58
N PHE A 76 15.13 12.97 14.26
CA PHE A 76 14.66 13.71 15.44
C PHE A 76 15.70 13.66 16.55
N THR A 77 15.90 14.81 17.21
CA THR A 77 16.86 15.00 18.31
C THR A 77 16.11 15.42 19.58
N GLY A 78 16.82 15.63 20.68
CA GLY A 78 16.22 16.12 21.92
C GLY A 78 15.46 15.04 22.68
N ASN A 79 14.65 15.45 23.65
CA ASN A 79 14.00 14.52 24.57
C ASN A 79 12.69 13.99 23.98
N ILE A 80 12.33 12.74 24.30
CA ILE A 80 10.99 12.22 23.97
C ILE A 80 9.94 13.10 24.70
N PRO A 81 8.93 13.66 23.99
CA PRO A 81 7.93 14.52 24.61
C PRO A 81 7.10 13.81 25.67
N SER A 82 7.06 14.36 26.88
CA SER A 82 6.27 13.85 27.99
C SER A 82 4.77 13.79 27.70
N SER A 83 4.25 14.68 26.83
CA SER A 83 2.85 14.64 26.39
C SER A 83 2.43 13.32 25.71
N LEU A 84 3.37 12.54 25.16
CA LEU A 84 3.10 11.20 24.64
C LEU A 84 2.57 10.26 25.72
N GLY A 85 3.03 10.41 26.95
CA GLY A 85 2.62 9.60 28.09
C GLY A 85 1.19 9.85 28.57
N GLU A 86 0.54 10.91 28.08
CA GLU A 86 -0.81 11.34 28.51
C GLU A 86 -1.91 11.10 27.46
N MET A 87 -1.58 10.39 26.37
CA MET A 87 -2.50 10.15 25.26
C MET A 87 -3.41 8.94 25.55
N PRO A 88 -4.71 9.13 25.84
CA PRO A 88 -5.55 8.06 26.41
C PRO A 88 -5.84 6.92 25.43
N GLN A 89 -5.76 7.19 24.12
CA GLN A 89 -6.10 6.24 23.06
C GLN A 89 -4.87 5.68 22.34
N LEU A 90 -3.65 6.04 22.75
CA LEU A 90 -2.43 5.64 22.06
C LEU A 90 -2.19 4.14 22.24
N MET A 91 -2.17 3.42 21.12
CA MET A 91 -2.02 1.97 21.03
C MET A 91 -0.64 1.57 20.47
N GLU A 92 -0.11 2.36 19.54
CA GLU A 92 1.15 2.09 18.86
C GLU A 92 2.04 3.33 18.86
N LEU A 93 3.27 3.19 19.37
CA LEU A 93 4.29 4.24 19.38
C LEU A 93 5.62 3.68 18.86
N HIS A 94 6.08 4.22 17.73
CA HIS A 94 7.31 3.83 17.06
C HIS A 94 8.23 5.04 16.91
N LEU A 95 9.34 5.05 17.64
CA LEU A 95 10.35 6.12 17.67
C LEU A 95 11.75 5.60 17.31
N GLU A 96 11.87 4.34 16.91
CA GLU A 96 13.14 3.68 16.62
C GLU A 96 13.93 4.35 15.48
N ASN A 97 15.24 4.18 15.48
CA ASN A 97 16.15 4.72 14.45
C ASN A 97 16.03 6.25 14.32
N ASN A 98 16.22 6.95 15.43
CA ASN A 98 16.28 8.41 15.52
C ASN A 98 17.50 8.84 16.35
N GLN A 99 17.55 10.09 16.78
CA GLN A 99 18.60 10.63 17.64
C GLN A 99 18.04 11.19 18.95
N PHE A 100 16.90 10.68 19.42
CA PHE A 100 16.32 11.08 20.71
C PHE A 100 17.30 10.79 21.85
N SER A 101 17.38 11.70 22.81
CA SER A 101 18.30 11.65 23.95
C SER A 101 17.55 11.82 25.28
N GLY A 102 18.28 11.71 26.38
CA GLY A 102 17.72 11.83 27.73
C GLY A 102 16.90 10.61 28.15
N SER A 103 16.15 10.78 29.25
CA SER A 103 15.32 9.72 29.83
C SER A 103 14.03 9.48 29.06
N ILE A 104 13.59 8.22 29.02
CA ILE A 104 12.25 7.88 28.52
C ILE A 104 11.19 8.40 29.51
N PRO A 105 10.24 9.26 29.10
CA PRO A 105 9.23 9.78 30.01
C PRO A 105 8.28 8.67 30.48
N LYS A 106 7.64 8.90 31.62
CA LYS A 106 6.63 7.97 32.14
C LYS A 106 5.45 7.87 31.16
N MET A 107 5.19 6.67 30.65
CA MET A 107 4.11 6.41 29.70
C MET A 107 2.88 5.90 30.46
N ASN A 108 1.84 6.72 30.60
CA ASN A 108 0.58 6.39 31.29
C ASN A 108 -0.55 6.07 30.31
N ASN A 109 -0.22 5.40 29.20
CA ASN A 109 -1.17 5.04 28.15
C ASN A 109 -1.66 3.59 28.36
N PRO A 110 -2.87 3.37 28.89
CA PRO A 110 -3.34 2.02 29.21
C PRO A 110 -3.52 1.14 27.98
N ALA A 111 -3.85 1.74 26.83
CA ALA A 111 -4.09 1.05 25.56
C ALA A 111 -2.80 0.72 24.77
N LEU A 112 -1.62 1.12 25.25
CA LEU A 112 -0.37 0.96 24.52
C LEU A 112 0.03 -0.53 24.47
N VAL A 113 0.03 -1.08 23.25
CA VAL A 113 0.29 -2.50 22.95
C VAL A 113 1.47 -2.71 22.02
N LYS A 114 1.90 -1.69 21.27
CA LYS A 114 3.14 -1.70 20.49
C LYS A 114 3.99 -0.48 20.84
N PHE A 115 5.26 -0.74 21.12
CA PHE A 115 6.21 0.27 21.55
C PHE A 115 7.61 -0.11 21.09
N ASP A 116 8.31 0.83 20.46
CA ASP A 116 9.72 0.69 20.09
C ASP A 116 10.42 2.06 20.12
N VAL A 117 11.56 2.10 20.81
CA VAL A 117 12.46 3.26 20.96
C VAL A 117 13.91 2.87 20.68
N SER A 118 14.14 1.72 20.04
CA SER A 118 15.47 1.19 19.77
C SER A 118 16.29 2.11 18.85
N ASN A 119 17.61 1.99 18.92
CA ASN A 119 18.56 2.74 18.10
C ASN A 119 18.36 4.26 18.20
N ASN A 120 18.43 4.78 19.43
CA ASN A 120 18.45 6.19 19.77
C ASN A 120 19.65 6.48 20.70
N LYS A 121 19.70 7.66 21.34
CA LYS A 121 20.71 8.09 22.32
C LYS A 121 20.12 8.19 23.73
N LEU A 122 19.13 7.35 24.05
CA LEU A 122 18.39 7.40 25.31
C LEU A 122 19.25 6.90 26.47
N GLU A 123 19.03 7.48 27.65
CA GLU A 123 19.76 7.19 28.86
C GLU A 123 18.86 7.10 30.11
N GLY A 124 19.42 6.57 31.20
CA GLY A 124 18.69 6.43 32.46
C GLY A 124 17.82 5.17 32.53
N GLU A 125 17.01 5.09 33.58
CA GLU A 125 16.19 3.91 33.85
C GLU A 125 14.96 3.86 32.94
N VAL A 126 14.58 2.65 32.49
CA VAL A 126 13.32 2.45 31.76
C VAL A 126 12.13 2.49 32.73
N PRO A 127 11.13 3.38 32.53
CA PRO A 127 9.97 3.45 33.40
C PRO A 127 9.23 2.12 33.54
N ALA A 128 8.76 1.83 34.76
CA ALA A 128 8.06 0.58 35.09
C ALA A 128 6.89 0.24 34.14
N SER A 129 6.16 1.25 33.67
CA SER A 129 5.01 1.08 32.75
C SER A 129 5.40 0.51 31.37
N LEU A 130 6.67 0.55 31.01
CA LEU A 130 7.22 0.06 29.74
C LEU A 130 7.95 -1.28 29.88
N LEU A 131 8.10 -1.80 31.11
CA LEU A 131 8.79 -3.07 31.33
C LEU A 131 8.09 -4.26 30.66
N LYS A 132 6.77 -4.16 30.39
CA LYS A 132 5.97 -5.15 29.67
C LYS A 132 6.38 -5.38 28.20
N PHE A 133 7.11 -4.46 27.58
CA PHE A 133 7.56 -4.59 26.18
C PHE A 133 8.86 -5.40 26.05
N ASN A 134 9.19 -5.94 24.87
CA ASN A 134 10.39 -6.76 24.71
C ASN A 134 11.67 -5.93 24.95
N LYS A 135 12.76 -6.56 25.44
CA LYS A 135 14.09 -5.93 25.55
C LYS A 135 14.59 -5.38 24.20
N SER A 136 14.20 -6.02 23.09
CA SER A 136 14.53 -5.55 21.74
C SER A 136 14.00 -4.14 21.44
N SER A 137 12.84 -3.76 21.99
CA SER A 137 12.23 -2.42 21.82
C SER A 137 13.07 -1.27 22.40
N PHE A 138 14.15 -1.58 23.12
CA PHE A 138 15.05 -0.63 23.76
C PHE A 138 16.50 -0.78 23.28
N ALA A 139 16.78 -1.73 22.38
CA ALA A 139 18.12 -2.06 21.92
C ALA A 139 18.81 -0.84 21.27
N GLY A 140 20.14 -0.84 21.19
CA GLY A 140 20.88 0.24 20.54
C GLY A 140 20.97 1.56 21.32
N ASN A 141 20.35 1.67 22.50
CA ASN A 141 20.53 2.80 23.43
C ASN A 141 21.55 2.44 24.52
N SER A 142 22.80 2.87 24.37
CA SER A 142 23.89 2.45 25.26
C SER A 142 23.79 2.99 26.69
N GLY A 143 23.11 4.14 26.87
CA GLY A 143 22.94 4.82 28.15
C GLY A 143 21.77 4.30 29.00
N LEU A 144 20.93 3.40 28.49
CA LEU A 144 19.84 2.82 29.28
C LEU A 144 20.39 1.86 30.33
N CYS A 145 19.83 1.97 31.54
CA CYS A 145 20.19 1.20 32.73
C CYS A 145 18.91 0.69 33.45
N GLY A 146 19.09 -0.05 34.54
CA GLY A 146 18.03 -0.69 35.31
C GLY A 146 18.00 -2.22 35.18
N GLU A 147 17.16 -2.86 36.00
CA GLU A 147 17.11 -4.33 36.18
C GLU A 147 16.97 -5.10 34.85
N LYS A 148 16.16 -4.57 33.93
CA LYS A 148 15.91 -5.17 32.60
C LYS A 148 17.17 -5.28 31.71
N PHE A 149 18.17 -4.45 31.99
CA PHE A 149 19.44 -4.42 31.24
C PHE A 149 20.63 -4.94 32.04
N GLY A 150 20.43 -5.29 33.32
CA GLY A 150 21.51 -5.78 34.19
C GLY A 150 22.61 -4.74 34.43
N LYS A 151 22.27 -3.45 34.32
CA LYS A 151 23.19 -2.31 34.51
C LYS A 151 22.65 -1.43 35.63
N SER A 152 23.48 -1.09 36.61
CA SER A 152 23.13 -0.09 37.62
C SER A 152 23.07 1.31 36.98
N CYS A 153 22.11 2.13 37.39
CA CYS A 153 22.07 3.54 37.00
C CYS A 153 22.99 4.34 37.92
N GLU A 154 24.15 4.77 37.42
CA GLU A 154 25.04 5.66 38.17
C GLU A 154 24.64 7.12 37.94
N GLU A 155 24.31 7.84 39.03
CA GLU A 155 24.07 9.29 38.99
C GLU A 155 25.40 10.02 38.83
N LYS A 156 25.55 10.79 37.76
CA LYS A 156 26.72 11.67 37.58
C LYS A 156 26.56 12.91 38.46
N THR A 157 27.37 13.02 39.52
CA THR A 157 27.67 14.28 40.21
C THR A 157 28.66 15.10 39.37
N GLU A 158 28.27 16.33 38.99
CA GLU A 158 29.14 17.31 38.35
C GLU A 158 30.19 17.88 39.31
N ASN A 159 31.41 18.07 38.81
CA ASN A 159 32.19 19.30 39.05
C ASN A 159 33.31 19.45 37.97
N PRO A 160 33.54 20.67 37.43
CA PRO A 160 34.51 20.91 36.36
C PRO A 160 35.85 21.45 36.88
N SER A 161 36.93 21.26 36.12
CA SER A 161 38.14 22.12 36.15
C SER A 161 38.99 21.96 34.88
N PRO A 162 39.80 22.98 34.50
CA PRO A 162 40.20 23.28 33.11
C PRO A 162 41.69 22.98 32.83
N ILE A 163 42.27 23.58 31.76
CA ILE A 163 43.71 23.68 31.36
C ILE A 163 43.99 22.86 30.06
N ASP A 164 44.57 23.32 28.94
CA ASP A 164 45.36 24.51 28.61
C ASP A 164 45.33 24.81 27.09
N ALA A 165 45.55 26.09 26.75
CA ALA A 165 45.88 26.56 25.41
C ALA A 165 47.40 26.79 25.28
N LYS A 166 48.00 26.57 24.10
CA LYS A 166 49.27 27.22 23.72
C LYS A 166 49.42 27.47 22.22
N ASN A 167 49.78 28.72 21.96
CA ASN A 167 50.12 29.44 20.73
C ASN A 167 51.19 28.80 19.84
N SER A 168 51.25 29.20 18.55
CA SER A 168 52.33 30.07 18.05
C SER A 168 52.16 30.50 16.59
N SER A 169 52.72 31.68 16.34
CA SER A 169 52.66 32.61 15.21
C SER A 169 53.71 32.37 14.12
N GLY A 170 53.49 32.90 12.90
CA GLY A 170 54.61 33.22 11.99
C GLY A 170 54.23 33.52 10.53
N LEU A 171 54.38 34.79 10.13
CA LEU A 171 54.53 35.33 8.77
C LEU A 171 55.76 36.27 8.84
N PRO A 172 56.57 36.47 7.77
CA PRO A 172 56.22 37.51 6.77
C PRO A 172 56.85 37.40 5.34
N GLY A 173 56.32 38.22 4.42
CA GLY A 173 56.98 38.81 3.21
C GLY A 173 57.26 37.89 2.02
N GLY A 174 57.12 38.23 0.73
CA GLY A 174 56.82 39.48 0.02
C GLY A 174 57.08 39.28 -1.49
N SER A 175 56.16 39.79 -2.33
CA SER A 175 56.27 40.31 -3.71
C SER A 175 56.79 39.48 -4.92
N SER A 176 55.95 39.50 -5.99
CA SER A 176 56.20 40.03 -7.36
C SER A 176 56.02 39.09 -8.57
N LEU A 177 55.77 39.74 -9.71
CA LEU A 177 54.98 39.39 -10.90
C LEU A 177 55.56 38.37 -11.92
N GLN A 178 54.62 37.69 -12.58
CA GLN A 178 54.47 37.33 -14.02
C GLN A 178 55.46 36.38 -14.73
N ILE A 179 54.90 35.45 -15.52
CA ILE A 179 55.03 35.37 -17.00
C ILE A 179 53.83 34.59 -17.59
N ILE A 180 53.14 35.25 -18.51
CA ILE A 180 52.03 34.78 -19.34
C ILE A 180 52.62 34.05 -20.56
N GLY A 181 52.19 32.81 -20.83
CA GLY A 181 52.67 32.08 -22.02
C GLY A 181 52.09 30.70 -22.32
N PHE A 182 51.16 30.15 -21.51
CA PHE A 182 50.64 28.78 -21.72
C PHE A 182 49.12 28.60 -21.58
N ILE A 183 48.36 29.67 -21.30
CA ILE A 183 46.91 29.55 -21.00
C ILE A 183 46.05 29.48 -22.27
N ILE A 184 46.52 30.01 -23.41
CA ILE A 184 45.68 30.09 -24.62
C ILE A 184 45.64 28.75 -25.37
N ALA A 185 46.73 27.97 -25.37
CA ALA A 185 46.77 26.67 -26.04
C ALA A 185 45.98 25.57 -25.28
N SER A 186 45.95 25.63 -23.95
CA SER A 186 45.20 24.67 -23.13
C SER A 186 43.69 24.91 -23.17
N VAL A 187 43.24 26.17 -23.23
CA VAL A 187 41.82 26.50 -23.33
C VAL A 187 41.23 26.09 -24.69
N VAL A 188 41.97 26.25 -25.79
CA VAL A 188 41.51 25.82 -27.13
C VAL A 188 41.43 24.30 -27.23
N LEU A 189 42.40 23.56 -26.66
CA LEU A 189 42.40 22.10 -26.67
C LEU A 189 41.23 21.53 -25.84
N VAL A 190 40.96 22.10 -24.66
CA VAL A 190 39.83 21.70 -23.81
C VAL A 190 38.50 22.04 -24.50
N SER A 191 38.41 23.21 -25.16
CA SER A 191 37.21 23.61 -25.90
C SER A 191 36.92 22.69 -27.09
N LEU A 192 37.95 22.24 -27.81
CA LEU A 192 37.81 21.29 -28.92
C LEU A 192 37.44 19.88 -28.44
N VAL A 193 37.99 19.43 -27.31
CA VAL A 193 37.61 18.14 -26.69
C VAL A 193 36.17 18.19 -26.20
N VAL A 194 35.76 19.27 -25.51
CA VAL A 194 34.37 19.49 -25.09
C VAL A 194 33.44 19.59 -26.30
N PHE A 195 33.83 20.28 -27.36
CA PHE A 195 33.05 20.38 -28.60
C PHE A 195 32.91 19.01 -29.30
N CYS A 196 33.97 18.20 -29.35
CA CYS A 196 33.93 16.84 -29.87
C CYS A 196 33.07 15.91 -29.02
N ILE A 197 33.09 16.05 -27.68
CA ILE A 197 32.21 15.29 -26.76
C ILE A 197 30.75 15.74 -26.91
N VAL A 198 30.48 17.04 -27.04
CA VAL A 198 29.13 17.57 -27.27
C VAL A 198 28.62 17.15 -28.66
N ARG A 199 29.48 17.13 -29.67
CA ARG A 199 29.13 16.72 -31.03
C ARG A 199 28.98 15.20 -31.16
N SER A 200 29.76 14.40 -30.43
CA SER A 200 29.56 12.95 -30.36
C SER A 200 28.31 12.58 -29.55
N ARG A 201 27.95 13.40 -28.54
CA ARG A 201 26.66 13.32 -27.83
C ARG A 201 25.49 13.71 -28.73
N ARG A 202 25.61 14.79 -29.52
CA ARG A 202 24.59 15.19 -30.52
C ARG A 202 24.42 14.19 -31.66
N LYS A 203 25.49 13.54 -32.12
CA LYS A 203 25.41 12.45 -33.12
C LYS A 203 24.79 11.16 -32.56
N LYS A 204 24.65 11.03 -31.24
CA LYS A 204 23.94 9.93 -30.58
C LYS A 204 22.46 10.24 -30.33
N GLU A 205 22.03 11.49 -30.56
CA GLU A 205 20.62 11.92 -30.44
C GLU A 205 19.79 11.72 -31.72
N GLU A 206 20.40 11.45 -32.89
CA GLU A 206 19.66 11.14 -34.12
C GLU A 206 19.29 9.64 -34.28
N GLY A 207 19.52 8.82 -33.25
CA GLY A 207 19.18 7.39 -33.23
C GLY A 207 18.20 6.93 -32.13
N SER A 208 17.64 7.85 -31.33
CA SER A 208 16.78 7.48 -30.19
C SER A 208 15.35 8.00 -30.39
N LYS A 209 14.53 7.22 -31.10
CA LYS A 209 13.07 7.34 -30.99
C LYS A 209 12.60 6.44 -29.84
N ASN A 210 11.91 7.04 -28.87
CA ASN A 210 11.05 6.41 -27.85
C ASN A 210 11.69 5.97 -26.51
N VAL A 211 12.47 6.82 -25.84
CA VAL A 211 12.95 6.57 -24.44
C VAL A 211 12.12 7.33 -23.37
N GLY A 212 10.98 7.92 -23.73
CA GLY A 212 10.18 8.72 -22.78
C GLY A 212 8.66 8.69 -22.99
N GLU A 213 8.13 7.81 -23.84
CA GLU A 213 6.72 7.80 -24.20
C GLU A 213 5.97 6.66 -23.51
N LEU A 214 4.73 6.94 -23.09
CA LEU A 214 3.81 5.95 -22.55
C LEU A 214 3.39 5.00 -23.69
N ALA A 215 3.58 3.70 -23.51
CA ALA A 215 3.18 2.70 -24.47
C ALA A 215 1.72 2.30 -24.22
N MET A 216 0.82 2.73 -25.10
CA MET A 216 -0.57 2.27 -25.11
C MET A 216 -0.63 0.84 -25.66
N VAL A 217 -1.25 -0.05 -24.89
CA VAL A 217 -1.42 -1.47 -25.25
C VAL A 217 -2.89 -1.87 -25.38
N ASN A 218 -3.80 -1.06 -24.86
CA ASN A 218 -5.25 -1.17 -25.02
C ASN A 218 -5.88 0.25 -25.03
N ASP A 219 -6.70 0.53 -26.05
CA ASP A 219 -7.31 1.83 -26.33
C ASP A 219 -8.82 1.90 -26.01
N GLU A 220 -9.39 0.87 -25.37
CA GLU A 220 -10.83 0.80 -25.02
C GLU A 220 -11.35 1.97 -24.19
N LYS A 221 -10.48 2.61 -23.41
CA LYS A 221 -10.80 3.76 -22.55
C LYS A 221 -10.25 5.09 -23.10
N GLY A 222 -9.88 5.09 -24.38
CA GLY A 222 -9.25 6.22 -25.06
C GLY A 222 -7.73 6.19 -25.00
N VAL A 223 -7.13 7.07 -25.79
CA VAL A 223 -5.67 7.24 -25.91
C VAL A 223 -5.23 8.43 -25.07
N PHE A 224 -4.20 8.25 -24.25
CA PHE A 224 -3.59 9.31 -23.45
C PHE A 224 -2.07 9.16 -23.40
N GLY A 225 -1.37 10.28 -23.20
CA GLY A 225 0.09 10.30 -23.13
C GLY A 225 0.63 10.41 -21.71
N LEU A 226 1.93 10.18 -21.55
CA LEU A 226 2.64 10.45 -20.29
C LEU A 226 2.43 11.91 -19.80
N PRO A 227 2.41 12.95 -20.65
CA PRO A 227 2.14 14.32 -20.20
C PRO A 227 0.74 14.53 -19.62
N ASP A 228 -0.26 13.78 -20.07
CA ASP A 228 -1.62 13.85 -19.51
C ASP A 228 -1.65 13.24 -18.12
N LEU A 229 -0.97 12.10 -17.97
CA LEU A 229 -0.84 11.40 -16.69
C LEU A 229 -0.08 12.22 -15.64
N MET A 230 1.00 12.89 -16.05
CA MET A 230 1.83 13.71 -15.16
C MET A 230 1.15 15.02 -14.72
N ARG A 231 0.13 15.49 -15.46
CA ARG A 231 -0.66 16.67 -15.09
C ARG A 231 -1.87 16.35 -14.22
N ALA A 232 -2.33 15.10 -14.26
CA ALA A 232 -3.47 14.65 -13.47
C ALA A 232 -3.18 14.73 -11.97
N ALA A 233 -4.17 15.15 -11.18
CA ALA A 233 -4.11 15.00 -9.73
C ALA A 233 -4.05 13.51 -9.38
N ALA A 234 -3.09 13.13 -8.53
CA ALA A 234 -2.87 11.75 -8.14
C ALA A 234 -3.21 11.53 -6.66
N GLU A 235 -4.11 10.58 -6.39
CA GLU A 235 -4.47 10.13 -5.05
C GLU A 235 -3.77 8.78 -4.78
N VAL A 236 -3.15 8.62 -3.61
CA VAL A 236 -2.52 7.34 -3.24
C VAL A 236 -3.59 6.35 -2.83
N LEU A 237 -3.73 5.24 -3.57
CA LEU A 237 -4.68 4.17 -3.25
C LEU A 237 -4.10 3.17 -2.25
N GLY A 238 -2.80 2.90 -2.33
CA GLY A 238 -2.15 1.96 -1.42
C GLY A 238 -0.73 1.59 -1.83
N ASN A 239 -0.02 0.94 -0.90
CA ASN A 239 1.29 0.36 -1.11
C ASN A 239 1.20 -1.16 -0.92
N GLY A 240 1.75 -1.92 -1.86
CA GLY A 240 1.88 -3.37 -1.80
C GLY A 240 3.31 -3.82 -2.13
N CYS A 241 3.53 -5.13 -2.22
CA CYS A 241 4.86 -5.68 -2.49
C CYS A 241 5.42 -5.32 -3.88
N PHE A 242 4.55 -4.94 -4.82
CA PHE A 242 4.92 -4.44 -6.15
C PHE A 242 5.04 -2.91 -6.21
N GLY A 243 5.16 -2.24 -5.06
CA GLY A 243 5.25 -0.79 -4.98
C GLY A 243 3.90 -0.11 -4.73
N SER A 244 3.70 1.07 -5.33
CA SER A 244 2.61 1.98 -4.98
C SER A 244 1.59 2.11 -6.11
N SER A 245 0.31 2.18 -5.76
CA SER A 245 -0.80 2.42 -6.68
C SER A 245 -1.38 3.82 -6.47
N TYR A 246 -1.59 4.55 -7.56
CA TYR A 246 -2.11 5.91 -7.57
C TYR A 246 -3.34 5.98 -8.47
N LYS A 247 -4.40 6.61 -8.02
CA LYS A 247 -5.53 7.01 -8.87
C LYS A 247 -5.19 8.34 -9.51
N ALA A 248 -5.27 8.41 -10.83
CA ALA A 248 -5.13 9.65 -11.59
C ALA A 248 -6.41 9.91 -12.38
N VAL A 249 -6.92 11.13 -12.31
CA VAL A 249 -8.09 11.57 -13.10
C VAL A 249 -7.60 12.56 -14.16
N MET A 250 -7.70 12.16 -15.42
CA MET A 250 -7.29 12.99 -16.55
C MET A 250 -8.30 14.12 -16.80
N ALA A 251 -7.88 15.15 -17.55
CA ALA A 251 -8.74 16.32 -17.83
C ALA A 251 -10.02 15.98 -18.60
N ASN A 252 -10.04 14.86 -19.33
CA ASN A 252 -11.22 14.34 -20.02
C ASN A 252 -12.15 13.52 -19.11
N GLY A 253 -11.88 13.45 -17.80
CA GLY A 253 -12.65 12.70 -16.82
C GLY A 253 -12.32 11.21 -16.72
N VAL A 254 -11.44 10.69 -17.59
CA VAL A 254 -11.03 9.28 -17.51
C VAL A 254 -10.15 9.07 -16.28
N ALA A 255 -10.58 8.14 -15.42
CA ALA A 255 -9.88 7.77 -14.21
C ALA A 255 -9.09 6.47 -14.41
N VAL A 256 -7.82 6.48 -14.07
CA VAL A 256 -6.90 5.35 -14.21
C VAL A 256 -6.18 5.05 -12.89
N VAL A 257 -5.72 3.82 -12.74
CA VAL A 257 -4.76 3.43 -11.70
C VAL A 257 -3.38 3.31 -12.33
N VAL A 258 -2.43 4.06 -11.79
CA VAL A 258 -1.01 3.99 -12.13
C VAL A 258 -0.32 3.17 -11.05
N LYS A 259 0.15 1.99 -11.40
CA LYS A 259 0.95 1.15 -10.53
C LYS A 259 2.43 1.35 -10.83
N ARG A 260 3.16 1.85 -9.84
CA ARG A 260 4.60 2.07 -9.91
C ARG A 260 5.33 0.92 -9.21
N THR A 261 6.16 0.21 -9.97
CA THR A 261 6.93 -0.95 -9.50
C THR A 261 8.41 -0.85 -9.85
N ARG A 262 9.27 -1.36 -8.98
CA ARG A 262 10.73 -1.46 -9.17
C ARG A 262 11.22 -2.90 -9.21
N GLU A 263 10.31 -3.84 -9.05
CA GLU A 263 10.59 -5.27 -8.91
C GLU A 263 10.54 -5.98 -10.27
N MET A 264 9.93 -5.36 -11.29
CA MET A 264 9.78 -5.92 -12.64
C MET A 264 10.88 -5.45 -13.61
N ASN A 265 12.14 -5.80 -13.33
CA ASN A 265 13.31 -5.33 -14.10
C ASN A 265 14.11 -6.47 -14.77
N VAL A 266 13.58 -7.68 -14.82
CA VAL A 266 14.26 -8.84 -15.45
C VAL A 266 14.33 -8.70 -16.96
N LEU A 267 13.23 -8.24 -17.57
CA LEU A 267 13.12 -8.16 -19.01
C LEU A 267 13.64 -6.84 -19.55
N GLU A 268 14.31 -6.92 -20.70
CA GLU A 268 14.63 -5.75 -21.52
C GLU A 268 13.35 -5.19 -22.17
N LYS A 269 13.44 -3.99 -22.76
CA LYS A 269 12.28 -3.22 -23.21
C LYS A 269 11.38 -3.99 -24.18
N ASP A 270 11.96 -4.68 -25.16
CA ASP A 270 11.18 -5.34 -26.23
C ASP A 270 10.48 -6.59 -25.69
N ASP A 271 11.14 -7.37 -24.83
CA ASP A 271 10.53 -8.53 -24.18
C ASP A 271 9.42 -8.10 -23.20
N PHE A 272 9.63 -7.00 -22.47
CA PHE A 272 8.61 -6.42 -21.60
C PHE A 272 7.39 -5.89 -22.39
N ASP A 273 7.61 -5.26 -23.54
CA ASP A 273 6.53 -4.83 -24.45
C ASP A 273 5.71 -6.04 -24.93
N ALA A 274 6.38 -7.11 -25.34
CA ALA A 274 5.72 -8.33 -25.79
C ALA A 274 4.82 -8.94 -24.69
N GLU A 275 5.33 -9.01 -23.45
CA GLU A 275 4.57 -9.47 -22.28
C GLU A 275 3.37 -8.57 -21.98
N MET A 276 3.57 -7.25 -21.90
CA MET A 276 2.48 -6.32 -21.61
C MET A 276 1.38 -6.33 -22.69
N ARG A 277 1.77 -6.46 -23.98
CA ARG A 277 0.80 -6.60 -25.08
C ARG A 277 0.04 -7.91 -25.02
N LYS A 278 0.69 -9.00 -24.58
CA LYS A 278 0.01 -10.28 -24.35
C LYS A 278 -1.04 -10.15 -23.25
N LEU A 279 -0.69 -9.54 -22.11
CA LEU A 279 -1.62 -9.32 -20.99
C LEU A 279 -2.77 -8.36 -21.36
N ALA A 280 -2.52 -7.35 -22.19
CA ALA A 280 -3.51 -6.37 -22.63
C ALA A 280 -4.57 -6.95 -23.60
N LYS A 281 -4.23 -8.02 -24.33
CA LYS A 281 -5.13 -8.72 -25.26
C LYS A 281 -6.13 -9.64 -24.56
N LEU A 282 -5.91 -9.94 -23.28
CA LEU A 282 -6.84 -10.75 -22.51
C LEU A 282 -8.18 -10.00 -22.37
N LYS A 283 -9.29 -10.67 -22.66
CA LYS A 283 -10.64 -10.08 -22.56
C LYS A 283 -11.58 -11.05 -21.88
N HIS A 284 -11.94 -10.72 -20.64
CA HIS A 284 -12.85 -11.52 -19.85
C HIS A 284 -13.50 -10.66 -18.77
N TRP A 285 -14.76 -10.94 -18.44
CA TRP A 285 -15.55 -10.14 -17.50
C TRP A 285 -14.91 -10.05 -16.10
N ASN A 286 -14.19 -11.09 -15.69
CA ASN A 286 -13.50 -11.17 -14.40
C ASN A 286 -11.99 -10.88 -14.48
N ILE A 287 -11.50 -10.27 -15.55
CA ILE A 287 -10.08 -9.92 -15.75
C ILE A 287 -9.96 -8.45 -16.11
N LEU A 288 -9.19 -7.68 -15.34
CA LEU A 288 -8.92 -6.28 -15.67
C LEU A 288 -7.54 -6.15 -16.32
N SER A 289 -7.54 -5.97 -17.63
CA SER A 289 -6.31 -5.89 -18.43
C SER A 289 -5.68 -4.50 -18.44
N PRO A 290 -4.34 -4.41 -18.57
CA PRO A 290 -3.64 -3.14 -18.59
C PRO A 290 -4.01 -2.32 -19.85
N LEU A 291 -4.13 -1.00 -19.67
CA LEU A 291 -4.36 -0.01 -20.71
C LEU A 291 -3.04 0.46 -21.35
N ALA A 292 -2.05 0.71 -20.50
CA ALA A 292 -0.76 1.27 -20.91
C ALA A 292 0.36 0.85 -19.96
N TYR A 293 1.59 1.06 -20.38
CA TYR A 293 2.74 0.97 -19.49
C TYR A 293 3.80 2.03 -19.85
N HIS A 294 4.66 2.34 -18.88
CA HIS A 294 5.86 3.14 -19.10
C HIS A 294 7.08 2.32 -18.68
N PHE A 295 8.08 2.23 -19.56
CA PHE A 295 9.30 1.48 -19.30
C PHE A 295 10.46 2.42 -18.97
N ARG A 296 11.05 2.23 -17.79
CA ARG A 296 12.40 2.67 -17.46
C ARG A 296 13.20 1.49 -16.94
N LYS A 297 14.52 1.58 -17.02
CA LYS A 297 15.42 0.49 -16.62
C LYS A 297 15.14 -0.02 -15.21
N ASP A 298 15.05 0.90 -14.24
CA ASP A 298 14.90 0.55 -12.82
C ASP A 298 13.46 0.65 -12.29
N GLU A 299 12.51 1.02 -13.15
CA GLU A 299 11.12 1.31 -12.75
C GLU A 299 10.15 1.12 -13.91
N LYS A 300 8.98 0.54 -13.63
CA LYS A 300 7.87 0.44 -14.57
C LYS A 300 6.65 1.15 -14.01
N LEU A 301 5.85 1.73 -14.90
CA LEU A 301 4.47 2.09 -14.60
C LEU A 301 3.58 1.12 -15.38
N VAL A 302 2.61 0.50 -14.72
CA VAL A 302 1.54 -0.27 -15.35
C VAL A 302 0.23 0.47 -15.07
N ILE A 303 -0.53 0.76 -16.12
CA ILE A 303 -1.72 1.58 -16.03
C ILE A 303 -2.94 0.74 -16.37
N SER A 304 -3.96 0.76 -15.52
CA SER A 304 -5.27 0.11 -15.74
C SER A 304 -6.40 1.09 -15.49
N GLU A 305 -7.63 0.71 -15.82
CA GLU A 305 -8.82 1.48 -15.45
C GLU A 305 -8.96 1.57 -13.92
N TYR A 306 -9.50 2.69 -13.43
CA TYR A 306 -9.90 2.83 -12.04
C TYR A 306 -11.27 2.20 -11.78
N VAL A 307 -11.32 1.27 -10.84
CA VAL A 307 -12.54 0.60 -10.40
C VAL A 307 -13.02 1.22 -9.07
N PRO A 308 -14.16 1.93 -9.04
CA PRO A 308 -14.60 2.68 -7.86
C PRO A 308 -14.90 1.82 -6.62
N GLY A 309 -15.36 0.58 -6.79
CA GLY A 309 -15.65 -0.31 -5.66
C GLY A 309 -14.41 -0.77 -4.89
N GLY A 310 -13.20 -0.47 -5.39
CA GLY A 310 -11.96 -0.79 -4.72
C GLY A 310 -11.67 -2.28 -4.70
N SER A 311 -10.87 -2.73 -3.73
CA SER A 311 -10.51 -4.15 -3.60
C SER A 311 -11.46 -4.91 -2.67
N LEU A 312 -11.54 -6.22 -2.85
CA LEU A 312 -12.21 -7.14 -1.94
C LEU A 312 -11.64 -7.03 -0.52
N LEU A 313 -10.32 -6.86 -0.39
CA LEU A 313 -9.67 -6.63 0.91
C LEU A 313 -10.23 -5.40 1.63
N PHE A 314 -10.39 -4.29 0.90
CA PHE A 314 -10.96 -3.07 1.45
C PHE A 314 -12.44 -3.26 1.80
N SER A 315 -13.19 -4.01 0.99
CA SER A 315 -14.60 -4.28 1.24
C SER A 315 -14.81 -5.12 2.51
N LEU A 316 -13.94 -6.10 2.77
CA LEU A 316 -14.01 -6.96 3.96
C LEU A 316 -13.47 -6.28 5.23
N HIS A 317 -12.36 -5.54 5.14
CA HIS A 317 -11.58 -5.09 6.31
C HIS A 317 -11.39 -3.56 6.41
N GLY A 318 -11.85 -2.79 5.43
CA GLY A 318 -11.71 -1.35 5.37
C GLY A 318 -12.60 -0.60 6.38
N ASP A 319 -12.36 0.71 6.52
CA ASP A 319 -13.18 1.57 7.39
C ASP A 319 -14.59 1.66 6.80
N ARG A 320 -15.57 1.16 7.56
CA ARG A 320 -16.92 0.83 7.06
C ARG A 320 -17.74 2.06 6.68
N GLY A 321 -17.34 3.29 7.01
CA GLY A 321 -18.09 4.49 6.63
C GLY A 321 -19.61 4.40 6.93
N PRO A 322 -20.44 5.27 6.34
CA PRO A 322 -21.90 5.23 6.49
C PRO A 322 -22.65 4.54 5.33
N SER A 323 -21.97 4.18 4.25
CA SER A 323 -22.56 3.73 2.97
C SER A 323 -22.00 2.39 2.49
N HIS A 324 -21.56 1.52 3.42
CA HIS A 324 -21.00 0.22 3.07
C HIS A 324 -22.08 -0.68 2.46
N SER A 325 -21.79 -1.24 1.30
CA SER A 325 -22.54 -2.36 0.75
C SER A 325 -22.17 -3.62 1.53
N GLU A 326 -23.04 -4.10 2.41
CA GLU A 326 -22.84 -5.36 3.12
C GLU A 326 -22.57 -6.47 2.10
N LEU A 327 -21.42 -7.15 2.22
CA LEU A 327 -21.11 -8.33 1.40
C LEU A 327 -21.88 -9.51 2.00
N ASP A 328 -23.16 -9.59 1.68
CA ASP A 328 -24.03 -10.71 2.04
C ASP A 328 -23.61 -12.01 1.34
N TRP A 329 -24.29 -13.12 1.68
CA TRP A 329 -23.96 -14.42 1.11
C TRP A 329 -24.03 -14.45 -0.43
N PRO A 330 -25.13 -14.01 -1.08
CA PRO A 330 -25.19 -13.92 -2.54
C PRO A 330 -24.01 -13.16 -3.16
N ALA A 331 -23.62 -12.02 -2.58
CA ALA A 331 -22.47 -11.25 -3.05
C ALA A 331 -21.15 -12.03 -2.92
N ARG A 332 -20.88 -12.64 -1.76
CA ARG A 332 -19.65 -13.43 -1.55
C ARG A 332 -19.57 -14.65 -2.46
N LEU A 333 -20.69 -15.34 -2.67
CA LEU A 333 -20.77 -16.47 -3.61
C LEU A 333 -20.57 -16.02 -5.07
N LYS A 334 -21.16 -14.88 -5.47
CA LYS A 334 -20.92 -14.27 -6.79
C LYS A 334 -19.44 -13.95 -6.99
N ILE A 335 -18.81 -13.34 -5.99
CA ILE A 335 -17.37 -13.02 -6.02
C ILE A 335 -16.53 -14.29 -6.15
N ALA A 336 -16.79 -15.32 -5.34
CA ALA A 336 -16.07 -16.59 -5.41
C ALA A 336 -16.17 -17.24 -6.80
N ARG A 337 -17.37 -17.24 -7.40
CA ARG A 337 -17.59 -17.76 -8.76
C ARG A 337 -16.88 -16.95 -9.83
N GLY A 338 -16.90 -15.62 -9.75
CA GLY A 338 -16.21 -14.76 -10.70
C GLY A 338 -14.68 -14.87 -10.60
N ILE A 339 -14.13 -15.02 -9.38
CA ILE A 339 -12.70 -15.33 -9.19
C ILE A 339 -12.36 -16.67 -9.84
N ALA A 340 -13.14 -17.72 -9.57
CA ALA A 340 -12.94 -19.05 -10.16
C ALA A 340 -12.98 -19.00 -11.70
N GLU A 341 -13.90 -18.24 -12.27
CA GLU A 341 -14.02 -18.08 -13.72
C GLU A 341 -12.84 -17.28 -14.32
N GLY A 342 -12.41 -16.21 -13.65
CA GLY A 342 -11.18 -15.50 -14.02
C GLY A 342 -9.95 -16.40 -13.98
N MET A 343 -9.81 -17.24 -12.96
CA MET A 343 -8.71 -18.21 -12.86
C MET A 343 -8.77 -19.26 -13.97
N ARG A 344 -9.96 -19.78 -14.30
CA ARG A 344 -10.18 -20.69 -15.45
C ARG A 344 -9.65 -20.08 -16.74
N PHE A 345 -10.03 -18.83 -16.99
CA PHE A 345 -9.61 -18.09 -18.17
C PHE A 345 -8.09 -17.88 -18.19
N LEU A 346 -7.47 -17.44 -17.09
CA LEU A 346 -6.01 -17.28 -17.02
C LEU A 346 -5.27 -18.60 -17.23
N TYR A 347 -5.73 -19.71 -16.65
CA TYR A 347 -5.11 -21.02 -16.85
C TYR A 347 -5.19 -21.50 -18.31
N THR A 348 -6.19 -21.04 -19.06
CA THR A 348 -6.36 -21.33 -20.48
C THR A 348 -5.44 -20.44 -21.32
N GLU A 349 -5.51 -19.12 -21.14
CA GLU A 349 -4.77 -18.15 -21.97
C GLU A 349 -3.28 -18.06 -21.64
N LEU A 350 -2.90 -18.35 -20.38
CA LEU A 350 -1.52 -18.38 -19.90
C LEU A 350 -1.07 -19.81 -19.59
N ALA A 351 -1.51 -20.77 -20.42
CA ALA A 351 -1.21 -22.19 -20.27
C ALA A 351 0.28 -22.56 -20.34
N THR A 352 1.18 -21.64 -20.67
CA THR A 352 2.63 -21.86 -20.60
C THR A 352 3.26 -21.37 -19.30
N TYR A 353 2.49 -20.72 -18.41
CA TYR A 353 3.04 -20.10 -17.20
C TYR A 353 2.94 -21.11 -16.06
N ASP A 354 3.99 -21.17 -15.23
CA ASP A 354 3.98 -21.95 -13.99
C ASP A 354 3.02 -21.35 -12.97
N LEU A 355 2.85 -20.02 -13.03
CA LEU A 355 1.95 -19.22 -12.21
C LEU A 355 1.10 -18.31 -13.12
N PRO A 356 -0.02 -18.83 -13.67
CA PRO A 356 -0.93 -18.02 -14.49
C PRO A 356 -1.36 -16.72 -13.80
N HIS A 357 -1.63 -16.73 -12.48
CA HIS A 357 -1.81 -15.52 -11.71
C HIS A 357 -0.56 -15.16 -10.89
N GLY A 358 -0.08 -16.06 -10.04
CA GLY A 358 1.11 -15.90 -9.18
C GLY A 358 0.98 -14.93 -8.00
N ASN A 359 -0.11 -14.18 -7.92
CA ASN A 359 -0.29 -13.12 -6.93
C ASN A 359 -1.77 -12.93 -6.54
N LEU A 360 -2.55 -14.02 -6.55
CA LEU A 360 -3.98 -13.96 -6.22
C LEU A 360 -4.17 -13.70 -4.73
N LYS A 361 -4.77 -12.58 -4.36
CA LYS A 361 -5.14 -12.21 -2.99
C LYS A 361 -6.27 -11.21 -3.04
N SER A 362 -7.01 -11.01 -1.95
CA SER A 362 -8.17 -10.11 -1.93
C SER A 362 -7.84 -8.65 -2.26
N SER A 363 -6.59 -8.19 -2.08
CA SER A 363 -6.16 -6.85 -2.54
C SER A 363 -6.01 -6.73 -4.06
N ASN A 364 -5.92 -7.86 -4.76
CA ASN A 364 -5.80 -7.97 -6.21
C ASN A 364 -7.09 -8.51 -6.87
N VAL A 365 -8.20 -8.49 -6.11
CA VAL A 365 -9.55 -8.68 -6.63
C VAL A 365 -10.26 -7.35 -6.49
N LEU A 366 -10.53 -6.65 -7.60
CA LEU A 366 -11.28 -5.40 -7.59
C LEU A 366 -12.78 -5.69 -7.75
N LEU A 367 -13.62 -4.90 -7.10
CA LEU A 367 -15.08 -5.04 -7.19
C LEU A 367 -15.65 -3.93 -8.06
N GLY A 368 -16.18 -4.32 -9.22
CA GLY A 368 -16.95 -3.46 -10.10
C GLY A 368 -18.39 -3.25 -9.61
N PRO A 369 -19.25 -2.67 -10.45
CA PRO A 369 -20.68 -2.59 -10.19
C PRO A 369 -21.27 -3.96 -9.81
N ASP A 370 -22.24 -3.96 -8.89
CA ASP A 370 -22.93 -5.17 -8.41
C ASP A 370 -21.99 -6.27 -7.87
N ASN A 371 -20.89 -5.87 -7.21
CA ASN A 371 -19.89 -6.78 -6.64
C ASN A 371 -19.26 -7.73 -7.67
N GLU A 372 -19.17 -7.31 -8.94
CA GLU A 372 -18.51 -8.11 -9.95
C GLU A 372 -16.99 -8.13 -9.73
N PRO A 373 -16.36 -9.30 -9.53
CA PRO A 373 -14.93 -9.35 -9.27
C PRO A 373 -14.12 -9.26 -10.56
N MET A 374 -13.02 -8.50 -10.52
CA MET A 374 -12.02 -8.43 -11.58
C MET A 374 -10.63 -8.70 -11.01
N LEU A 375 -9.93 -9.69 -11.56
CA LEU A 375 -8.57 -10.02 -11.17
C LEU A 375 -7.58 -9.03 -11.81
N VAL A 376 -6.63 -8.55 -11.01
CA VAL A 376 -5.53 -7.68 -11.43
C VAL A 376 -4.18 -8.29 -11.04
N ASP A 377 -3.09 -7.74 -11.57
CA ASP A 377 -1.72 -8.13 -11.19
C ASP A 377 -1.40 -9.63 -11.41
N TYR A 378 -1.97 -10.19 -12.48
CA TYR A 378 -1.73 -11.56 -12.94
C TYR A 378 -0.57 -11.62 -13.96
N GLY A 379 0.05 -12.80 -14.11
CA GLY A 379 1.06 -13.04 -15.14
C GLY A 379 2.40 -12.31 -14.97
N PHE A 380 2.68 -11.76 -13.78
CA PHE A 380 3.89 -10.96 -13.55
C PHE A 380 5.14 -11.80 -13.22
N SER A 381 5.00 -13.10 -12.95
CA SER A 381 6.06 -13.95 -12.40
C SER A 381 7.40 -13.87 -13.16
N HIS A 382 7.35 -13.91 -14.49
CA HIS A 382 8.55 -13.91 -15.35
C HIS A 382 9.20 -12.53 -15.50
N MET A 383 8.52 -11.47 -15.07
CA MET A 383 9.03 -10.10 -15.11
C MET A 383 9.74 -9.69 -13.82
N VAL A 384 9.47 -10.41 -12.70
CA VAL A 384 9.95 -10.07 -11.35
C VAL A 384 11.39 -10.52 -11.12
N ASN A 385 12.20 -9.67 -10.49
CA ASN A 385 13.58 -9.95 -10.12
C ASN A 385 13.68 -11.22 -9.26
N PRO A 386 14.54 -12.20 -9.63
CA PRO A 386 14.67 -13.47 -8.88
C PRO A 386 15.06 -13.28 -7.41
N SER A 387 15.80 -12.22 -7.08
CA SER A 387 16.21 -11.91 -5.71
C SER A 387 15.07 -11.44 -4.79
N THR A 388 13.98 -10.92 -5.37
CA THR A 388 12.83 -10.38 -4.61
C THR A 388 11.54 -11.16 -4.84
N ILE A 389 11.53 -12.11 -5.79
CA ILE A 389 10.31 -12.80 -6.21
C ILE A 389 9.55 -13.45 -5.04
N SER A 390 10.26 -14.02 -4.07
CA SER A 390 9.68 -14.66 -2.88
C SER A 390 9.03 -13.69 -1.89
N GLN A 391 9.43 -12.42 -1.93
CA GLN A 391 8.87 -11.36 -1.10
C GLN A 391 7.68 -10.68 -1.78
N VAL A 392 7.62 -10.76 -3.11
CA VAL A 392 6.73 -9.96 -3.95
C VAL A 392 5.48 -10.74 -4.37
N LEU A 393 5.65 -11.98 -4.82
CA LEU A 393 4.55 -12.83 -5.29
C LEU A 393 3.89 -13.55 -4.12
N PHE A 394 2.58 -13.40 -3.98
CA PHE A 394 1.83 -14.07 -2.93
C PHE A 394 1.85 -15.61 -3.05
N ALA A 395 2.07 -16.17 -4.25
CA ALA A 395 2.23 -17.61 -4.44
C ALA A 395 3.34 -18.23 -3.56
N PHE A 396 4.35 -17.46 -3.14
CA PHE A 396 5.38 -17.92 -2.21
C PHE A 396 4.91 -18.12 -0.77
N LYS A 397 3.64 -17.83 -0.46
CA LYS A 397 3.01 -18.17 0.81
C LYS A 397 2.49 -19.61 0.85
N ALA A 398 2.42 -20.29 -0.29
CA ALA A 398 2.15 -21.72 -0.31
C ALA A 398 3.28 -22.48 0.41
N PRO A 399 2.99 -23.49 1.25
CA PRO A 399 4.00 -24.16 2.08
C PRO A 399 5.20 -24.70 1.31
N GLU A 400 4.97 -25.34 0.16
CA GLU A 400 6.03 -25.89 -0.70
C GLU A 400 6.94 -24.81 -1.30
N ALA A 401 6.39 -23.65 -1.63
CA ALA A 401 7.15 -22.53 -2.16
C ALA A 401 7.93 -21.82 -1.03
N ALA A 402 7.31 -21.68 0.14
CA ALA A 402 7.94 -21.07 1.32
C ALA A 402 9.09 -21.92 1.88
N GLN A 403 8.93 -23.24 1.93
CA GLN A 403 9.89 -24.16 2.54
C GLN A 403 10.97 -24.64 1.57
N HIS A 404 10.61 -24.86 0.30
CA HIS A 404 11.50 -25.51 -0.66
C HIS A 404 11.76 -24.66 -1.92
N GLY A 405 11.15 -23.48 -2.04
CA GLY A 405 11.26 -22.64 -3.24
C GLY A 405 10.62 -23.27 -4.48
N GLN A 406 9.79 -24.30 -4.31
CA GLN A 406 9.15 -25.01 -5.42
C GLN A 406 7.91 -24.25 -5.88
N LEU A 407 8.02 -23.54 -7.01
CA LEU A 407 6.89 -22.90 -7.65
C LEU A 407 6.17 -23.87 -8.58
N SER A 408 4.85 -23.88 -8.49
CA SER A 408 4.00 -24.65 -9.38
C SER A 408 2.60 -24.04 -9.46
N ARG A 409 1.77 -24.54 -10.37
CA ARG A 409 0.36 -24.16 -10.48
C ARG A 409 -0.45 -24.44 -9.23
N SER A 410 0.01 -25.36 -8.37
CA SER A 410 -0.67 -25.64 -7.10
C SER A 410 -0.57 -24.45 -6.13
N CYS A 411 0.43 -23.58 -6.27
CA CYS A 411 0.56 -22.39 -5.43
C CYS A 411 -0.58 -21.37 -5.70
N ASP A 412 -1.04 -21.25 -6.95
CA ASP A 412 -2.22 -20.45 -7.29
C ASP A 412 -3.51 -21.04 -6.71
N VAL A 413 -3.62 -22.37 -6.59
CA VAL A 413 -4.73 -23.03 -5.88
C VAL A 413 -4.72 -22.67 -4.40
N TYR A 414 -3.54 -22.70 -3.75
CA TYR A 414 -3.40 -22.27 -2.36
C TYR A 414 -3.89 -20.84 -2.17
N CYS A 415 -3.50 -19.94 -3.08
CA CYS A 415 -3.92 -18.55 -3.06
C CYS A 415 -5.44 -18.40 -3.18
N LEU A 416 -6.08 -19.16 -4.08
CA LEU A 416 -7.55 -19.21 -4.21
C LEU A 416 -8.20 -19.65 -2.90
N GLY A 417 -7.68 -20.71 -2.28
CA GLY A 417 -8.17 -21.21 -1.00
C GLY A 417 -8.11 -20.16 0.09
N VAL A 418 -6.99 -19.43 0.24
CA VAL A 418 -6.88 -18.35 1.23
C VAL A 418 -7.93 -17.26 1.02
N VAL A 419 -8.18 -16.84 -0.23
CA VAL A 419 -9.22 -15.83 -0.54
C VAL A 419 -10.62 -16.35 -0.21
N ILE A 420 -10.91 -17.62 -0.49
CA ILE A 420 -12.19 -18.24 -0.12
C ILE A 420 -12.39 -18.26 1.40
N LEU A 421 -11.38 -18.70 2.15
CA LEU A 421 -11.44 -18.75 3.61
C LEU A 421 -11.56 -17.36 4.23
N GLU A 422 -10.87 -16.36 3.68
CA GLU A 422 -11.03 -14.96 4.07
C GLU A 422 -12.47 -14.48 3.89
N MET A 423 -13.06 -14.73 2.71
CA MET A 423 -14.44 -14.34 2.42
C MET A 423 -15.44 -15.03 3.33
N LEU A 424 -15.25 -16.30 3.69
CA LEU A 424 -16.23 -17.01 4.53
C LEU A 424 -16.12 -16.65 6.00
N THR A 425 -14.91 -16.35 6.46
CA THR A 425 -14.66 -16.11 7.89
C THR A 425 -14.71 -14.63 8.28
N GLY A 426 -14.59 -13.73 7.30
CA GLY A 426 -14.43 -12.29 7.56
C GLY A 426 -13.14 -11.94 8.32
N LYS A 427 -12.21 -12.90 8.47
CA LYS A 427 -10.94 -12.68 9.18
C LYS A 427 -9.84 -12.28 8.21
N PHE A 428 -9.05 -11.30 8.62
CA PHE A 428 -7.87 -10.89 7.88
C PHE A 428 -6.79 -11.99 7.90
N PRO A 429 -6.38 -12.56 6.75
CA PRO A 429 -5.38 -13.63 6.71
C PRO A 429 -4.00 -13.16 7.18
N SER A 430 -3.40 -13.87 8.13
CA SER A 430 -2.02 -13.62 8.56
C SER A 430 -1.01 -13.89 7.44
N GLN A 431 -1.36 -14.75 6.47
CA GLN A 431 -0.57 -15.07 5.28
C GLN A 431 -0.22 -13.83 4.46
N TYR A 432 -1.04 -12.76 4.51
CA TYR A 432 -0.77 -11.50 3.83
C TYR A 432 0.34 -10.68 4.49
N LEU A 433 0.76 -11.02 5.71
CA LEU A 433 1.77 -10.29 6.47
C LEU A 433 3.14 -10.98 6.37
N SER A 434 4.16 -10.21 6.02
CA SER A 434 5.53 -10.71 5.89
C SER A 434 6.23 -10.96 7.24
N ASN A 435 5.73 -10.40 8.33
CA ASN A 435 6.36 -10.44 9.65
C ASN A 435 5.69 -11.43 10.63
N GLY A 436 4.64 -12.14 10.20
CA GLY A 436 3.87 -13.07 11.04
C GLY A 436 3.17 -12.43 12.24
N LYS A 437 3.10 -11.08 12.31
CA LYS A 437 2.52 -10.34 13.45
C LYS A 437 1.19 -9.69 13.05
N GLY A 438 0.09 -10.32 13.44
CA GLY A 438 -1.27 -9.88 13.14
C GLY A 438 -2.00 -10.81 12.18
N GLY A 439 -3.29 -10.56 11.97
CA GLY A 439 -4.15 -11.44 11.20
C GLY A 439 -4.44 -12.77 11.90
N THR A 440 -5.32 -13.55 11.30
CA THR A 440 -5.67 -14.91 11.71
C THR A 440 -5.04 -15.88 10.73
N ASP A 441 -4.41 -16.94 11.24
CA ASP A 441 -4.04 -18.08 10.39
C ASP A 441 -5.33 -18.82 9.99
N VAL A 442 -5.99 -18.32 8.95
CA VAL A 442 -7.29 -18.83 8.51
C VAL A 442 -7.19 -20.28 8.05
N VAL A 443 -6.03 -20.71 7.54
CA VAL A 443 -5.78 -22.09 7.12
C VAL A 443 -5.80 -23.01 8.32
N GLN A 444 -4.91 -22.78 9.29
CA GLN A 444 -4.84 -23.62 10.49
C GLN A 444 -6.14 -23.58 11.31
N TRP A 445 -6.78 -22.41 11.38
CA TRP A 445 -8.01 -22.22 12.14
C TRP A 445 -9.18 -23.01 11.54
N VAL A 446 -9.31 -23.01 10.21
CA VAL A 446 -10.32 -23.78 9.48
C VAL A 446 -10.05 -25.28 9.56
N GLU A 447 -8.81 -25.72 9.38
CA GLU A 447 -8.45 -27.14 9.49
C GLU A 447 -8.79 -27.71 10.87
N ASN A 448 -8.50 -26.97 11.94
CA ASN A 448 -8.84 -27.38 13.30
C ASN A 448 -10.36 -27.48 13.49
N ALA A 449 -11.13 -26.48 13.05
CA ALA A 449 -12.58 -26.50 13.21
C ALA A 449 -13.25 -27.64 12.44
N ILE A 450 -12.79 -27.93 11.22
CA ILE A 450 -13.27 -29.07 10.42
C ILE A 450 -12.98 -30.39 11.15
N SER A 451 -11.80 -30.54 11.75
CA SER A 451 -11.46 -31.75 12.50
C SER A 451 -12.33 -31.99 13.75
N GLU A 452 -12.93 -30.92 14.27
CA GLU A 452 -13.79 -30.91 15.45
C GLU A 452 -15.30 -30.87 15.09
N GLY A 453 -15.66 -30.77 13.81
CA GLY A 453 -17.05 -30.63 13.36
C GLY A 453 -17.68 -29.28 13.74
N ARG A 454 -16.87 -28.22 13.88
CA ARG A 454 -17.28 -26.87 14.30
C ARG A 454 -17.18 -25.83 13.19
N GLU A 455 -17.11 -26.25 11.92
CA GLU A 455 -16.92 -25.36 10.78
C GLU A 455 -18.00 -24.28 10.62
N SER A 456 -19.23 -24.54 11.08
CA SER A 456 -20.32 -23.54 11.04
C SER A 456 -20.06 -22.32 11.94
N GLU A 457 -19.25 -22.48 13.00
CA GLU A 457 -18.88 -21.39 13.93
C GLU A 457 -17.88 -20.41 13.32
N LEU A 458 -17.23 -20.80 12.21
CA LEU A 458 -16.24 -19.98 11.53
C LEU A 458 -16.86 -18.95 10.59
N LEU A 459 -18.13 -19.15 10.22
CA LEU A 459 -18.80 -18.30 9.25
C LEU A 459 -19.00 -16.89 9.80
N ASP A 460 -18.69 -15.91 8.96
CA ASP A 460 -18.86 -14.50 9.28
C ASP A 460 -20.32 -14.23 9.71
N PRO A 461 -20.56 -13.56 10.85
CA PRO A 461 -21.88 -13.11 11.27
C PRO A 461 -22.69 -12.40 10.19
N GLU A 462 -22.04 -11.68 9.27
CA GLU A 462 -22.70 -10.95 8.17
C GLU A 462 -23.35 -11.89 7.14
N ILE A 463 -22.89 -13.13 7.01
CA ILE A 463 -23.47 -14.12 6.08
C ILE A 463 -24.23 -15.25 6.79
N SER A 464 -24.00 -15.45 8.09
CA SER A 464 -24.58 -16.56 8.86
C SER A 464 -26.07 -16.41 9.18
N SER A 465 -26.67 -15.25 8.89
CA SER A 465 -28.10 -14.98 9.12
C SER A 465 -29.01 -15.83 8.23
N SER A 466 -28.56 -16.25 7.04
CA SER A 466 -29.33 -17.11 6.13
C SER A 466 -29.13 -18.60 6.43
N ARG A 467 -29.94 -19.16 7.33
CA ARG A 467 -29.90 -20.61 7.63
C ARG A 467 -30.12 -21.51 6.42
N LYS A 468 -30.80 -21.01 5.38
CA LYS A 468 -31.06 -21.77 4.14
C LYS A 468 -29.80 -22.01 3.30
N SER A 469 -28.80 -21.16 3.44
CA SER A 469 -27.55 -21.23 2.66
C SER A 469 -26.38 -21.83 3.43
N LEU A 470 -26.61 -22.32 4.66
CA LEU A 470 -25.54 -22.83 5.53
C LEU A 470 -24.78 -23.99 4.87
N GLY A 471 -25.49 -24.90 4.19
CA GLY A 471 -24.86 -26.02 3.49
C GLY A 471 -23.94 -25.56 2.36
N GLU A 472 -24.36 -24.58 1.57
CA GLU A 472 -23.56 -24.00 0.49
C GLU A 472 -22.30 -23.30 1.04
N MET A 473 -22.44 -22.57 2.15
CA MET A 473 -21.32 -21.91 2.84
C MET A 473 -20.30 -22.93 3.37
N GLN A 474 -20.77 -24.01 4.00
CA GLN A 474 -19.92 -25.09 4.48
C GLN A 474 -19.21 -25.80 3.33
N GLN A 475 -19.91 -26.07 2.22
CA GLN A 475 -19.29 -26.65 1.02
C GLN A 475 -18.19 -25.73 0.46
N LEU A 476 -18.44 -24.41 0.37
CA LEU A 476 -17.42 -23.47 -0.07
C LEU A 476 -16.23 -23.41 0.91
N LEU A 477 -16.47 -23.55 2.22
CA LEU A 477 -15.43 -23.62 3.24
C LEU A 477 -14.54 -24.85 3.04
N HIS A 478 -15.14 -26.02 2.80
CA HIS A 478 -14.42 -27.25 2.52
C HIS A 478 -13.60 -27.15 1.24
N ILE A 479 -14.13 -26.54 0.17
CA ILE A 479 -13.35 -26.26 -1.05
C ILE A 479 -12.14 -25.39 -0.70
N GLY A 480 -12.33 -24.31 0.06
CA GLY A 480 -11.24 -23.45 0.51
C GLY A 480 -10.17 -24.23 1.29
N ALA A 481 -10.57 -25.09 2.22
CA ALA A 481 -9.68 -25.91 3.03
C ALA A 481 -8.90 -26.95 2.20
N GLU A 482 -9.56 -27.62 1.25
CA GLU A 482 -8.93 -28.55 0.30
C GLU A 482 -7.94 -27.82 -0.64
N CYS A 483 -8.24 -26.58 -1.03
CA CYS A 483 -7.33 -25.73 -1.77
C CYS A 483 -6.11 -25.29 -0.96
N THR A 484 -6.18 -25.25 0.38
CA THR A 484 -5.07 -24.81 1.25
C THR A 484 -4.24 -25.93 1.87
N LYS A 485 -4.43 -27.18 1.44
CA LYS A 485 -3.64 -28.32 1.96
C LYS A 485 -2.14 -28.08 1.82
N SER A 486 -1.39 -28.45 2.87
CA SER A 486 0.06 -28.24 2.94
C SER A 486 0.83 -29.08 1.91
N ASP A 487 0.38 -30.31 1.66
CA ASP A 487 0.91 -31.17 0.61
C ASP A 487 0.26 -30.82 -0.75
N PRO A 488 1.03 -30.36 -1.76
CA PRO A 488 0.51 -30.05 -3.08
C PRO A 488 -0.21 -31.21 -3.76
N GLN A 489 0.15 -32.46 -3.47
CA GLN A 489 -0.48 -33.63 -4.08
C GLN A 489 -1.87 -33.94 -3.51
N GLN A 490 -2.15 -33.47 -2.29
CA GLN A 490 -3.45 -33.60 -1.63
C GLN A 490 -4.33 -32.36 -1.85
N ARG A 491 -3.74 -31.29 -2.40
CA ARG A 491 -4.44 -30.05 -2.71
C ARG A 491 -5.35 -30.27 -3.91
N LEU A 492 -6.53 -29.64 -3.89
CA LEU A 492 -7.48 -29.72 -5.00
C LEU A 492 -6.83 -29.25 -6.32
N ASP A 493 -7.17 -29.88 -7.44
CA ASP A 493 -6.78 -29.33 -8.75
C ASP A 493 -7.58 -28.05 -9.04
N MET A 494 -6.97 -27.08 -9.74
CA MET A 494 -7.64 -25.81 -10.08
C MET A 494 -8.94 -26.04 -10.86
N GLY A 495 -8.96 -26.96 -11.82
CA GLY A 495 -10.16 -27.27 -12.60
C GLY A 495 -11.27 -27.86 -11.74
N GLU A 496 -10.91 -28.73 -10.80
CA GLU A 496 -11.86 -29.32 -9.85
C GLU A 496 -12.40 -28.30 -8.84
N ALA A 497 -11.54 -27.40 -8.32
CA ALA A 497 -11.96 -26.29 -7.47
C ALA A 497 -12.98 -25.40 -8.19
N ILE A 498 -12.70 -25.02 -9.43
CA ILE A 498 -13.59 -24.21 -10.26
C ILE A 498 -14.93 -24.93 -10.49
N ARG A 499 -14.90 -26.24 -10.81
CA ARG A 499 -16.10 -27.04 -11.02
C ARG A 499 -16.99 -27.04 -9.77
N ARG A 500 -16.43 -27.34 -8.59
CA ARG A 500 -17.18 -27.38 -7.34
C ARG A 500 -17.74 -26.02 -6.94
N ILE A 501 -17.00 -24.93 -7.11
CA ILE A 501 -17.48 -23.56 -6.82
C ILE A 501 -18.66 -23.19 -7.72
N LYS A 502 -18.64 -23.61 -8.99
CA LYS A 502 -19.74 -23.35 -9.93
C LYS A 502 -21.02 -24.10 -9.55
N GLU A 503 -20.91 -25.30 -9.02
CA GLU A 503 -22.06 -26.14 -8.64
C GLU A 503 -22.85 -25.60 -7.43
N LEU A 504 -22.28 -24.69 -6.65
CA LEU A 504 -22.94 -24.05 -5.51
C LEU A 504 -24.04 -23.07 -5.96
N THR A 505 -25.28 -23.51 -6.14
CA THR A 505 -26.40 -22.64 -6.49
C THR A 505 -27.02 -21.99 -5.26
N PRO A 506 -27.27 -20.66 -5.22
CA PRO A 506 -28.10 -20.08 -4.17
C PRO A 506 -29.54 -20.59 -4.33
N GLU A 507 -30.05 -21.35 -3.35
CA GLU A 507 -31.44 -21.82 -3.40
C GLU A 507 -32.43 -20.62 -3.43
N GLY A 508 -33.07 -20.40 -4.59
CA GLY A 508 -34.10 -19.38 -4.80
C GLY A 508 -33.83 -18.31 -5.89
N GLY A 509 -32.66 -18.33 -6.54
CA GLY A 509 -32.36 -17.42 -7.66
C GLY A 509 -32.73 -18.01 -9.02
N HIS A 510 -33.54 -17.31 -9.81
CA HIS A 510 -33.73 -17.65 -11.22
C HIS A 510 -32.38 -17.74 -11.94
N GLN A 511 -32.21 -18.84 -12.67
CA GLN A 511 -31.07 -19.09 -13.52
C GLN A 511 -31.10 -18.11 -14.70
N GLU A 512 -30.52 -16.92 -14.54
CA GLU A 512 -30.08 -16.13 -15.69
C GLU A 512 -28.86 -16.85 -16.31
N SER A 513 -29.15 -17.83 -17.15
CA SER A 513 -28.21 -18.30 -18.16
C SER A 513 -27.80 -17.09 -19.00
N ARG A 514 -26.64 -16.50 -18.72
CA ARG A 514 -25.99 -15.65 -19.71
C ARG A 514 -25.45 -16.55 -20.81
N THR A 515 -26.17 -16.57 -21.93
CA THR A 515 -25.59 -16.93 -23.22
C THR A 515 -24.32 -16.11 -23.42
N ILE A 516 -23.24 -16.79 -23.79
CA ILE A 516 -21.98 -16.17 -24.20
C ILE A 516 -22.27 -15.42 -25.51
N GLU A 517 -22.73 -14.18 -25.39
CA GLU A 517 -22.72 -13.25 -26.50
C GLU A 517 -21.32 -12.63 -26.59
N VAL A 518 -20.61 -13.00 -27.64
CA VAL A 518 -19.41 -12.33 -28.10
C VAL A 518 -19.77 -10.86 -28.37
N TRP A 519 -19.30 -9.95 -27.50
CA TRP A 519 -19.73 -8.56 -27.60
C TRP A 519 -19.09 -7.86 -28.81
N SER A 520 -19.96 -7.31 -29.65
CA SER A 520 -19.68 -6.26 -30.63
C SER A 520 -19.88 -4.91 -29.96
N SER A 521 -18.82 -4.09 -29.88
CA SER A 521 -18.71 -2.78 -29.20
C SER A 521 -20.00 -1.96 -28.98
N PRO A 522 -20.29 -1.45 -27.77
CA PRO A 522 -21.35 -0.46 -27.58
C PRO A 522 -20.81 0.91 -28.00
N ARG A 523 -21.38 1.48 -29.06
CA ARG A 523 -21.22 2.90 -29.36
C ARG A 523 -22.10 3.73 -28.41
N GLY A 524 -21.50 4.78 -27.85
CA GLY A 524 -22.22 5.95 -27.34
C GLY A 524 -22.30 6.06 -25.83
N SER A 525 -21.47 6.92 -25.26
CA SER A 525 -21.73 7.54 -23.96
C SER A 525 -22.96 8.45 -24.06
N PRO A 526 -23.84 8.52 -23.05
CA PRO A 526 -24.84 9.56 -22.99
C PRO A 526 -24.16 10.90 -22.68
N VAL A 527 -24.39 11.87 -23.57
CA VAL A 527 -24.06 13.28 -23.35
C VAL A 527 -24.95 13.79 -22.22
N PHE A 528 -24.35 14.14 -21.08
CA PHE A 528 -25.04 14.94 -20.07
C PHE A 528 -25.10 16.38 -20.54
N ASP A 529 -26.30 16.82 -20.90
CA ASP A 529 -26.59 18.20 -21.29
C ASP A 529 -26.56 19.09 -20.04
N ASN A 530 -25.67 20.08 -20.04
CA ASN A 530 -25.58 21.09 -18.99
C ASN A 530 -26.67 22.15 -19.24
N GLN A 531 -27.76 22.10 -18.48
CA GLN A 531 -28.66 23.25 -18.34
C GLN A 531 -28.46 23.92 -16.98
N GLU A 532 -27.93 25.14 -17.03
CA GLU A 532 -27.92 26.11 -15.92
C GLU A 532 -29.35 26.40 -15.43
N PRO A 533 -29.57 26.62 -14.12
CA PRO A 533 -30.87 27.04 -13.63
C PRO A 533 -31.10 28.53 -13.88
N GLY A 534 -31.94 28.83 -14.87
CA GLY A 534 -32.45 30.17 -15.14
C GLY A 534 -33.37 30.68 -14.03
N ILE A 535 -33.05 31.87 -13.52
CA ILE A 535 -33.87 32.70 -12.65
C ILE A 535 -35.20 33.03 -13.35
N ARG A 536 -36.34 32.68 -12.75
CA ARG A 536 -37.64 33.28 -13.08
C ARG A 536 -38.45 33.64 -11.84
N HIS A 537 -38.75 34.92 -11.76
CA HIS A 537 -39.78 35.54 -10.94
C HIS A 537 -41.15 34.90 -11.18
N GLY A 538 -41.89 34.66 -10.09
CA GLY A 538 -43.30 34.31 -10.11
C GLY A 538 -44.00 34.86 -8.85
N SER A 539 -44.79 35.90 -9.05
CA SER A 539 -45.58 36.61 -8.05
C SER A 539 -46.88 35.87 -7.69
N ASN A 540 -47.20 35.88 -6.38
CA ASN A 540 -48.51 35.88 -5.70
C ASN A 540 -49.71 35.09 -6.29
N SER A 541 -50.31 34.20 -5.49
CA SER A 541 -51.49 34.53 -4.66
C SER A 541 -52.11 33.33 -3.90
N PHE A 542 -52.38 33.58 -2.62
CA PHE A 542 -53.48 33.10 -1.74
C PHE A 542 -53.83 31.60 -1.58
N GLY A 543 -53.76 31.15 -0.32
CA GLY A 543 -54.39 29.91 0.17
C GLY A 543 -54.10 29.67 1.66
N SER A 544 -54.84 30.35 2.52
CA SER A 544 -54.82 30.26 3.99
C SER A 544 -55.10 28.84 4.52
N SER A 545 -54.33 28.37 5.51
CA SER A 545 -54.87 27.87 6.80
C SER A 545 -53.78 27.76 7.86
N ARG A 546 -54.15 28.27 9.04
CA ARG A 546 -53.40 28.33 10.31
C ARG A 546 -53.43 26.97 11.01
N ASP A 547 -52.39 26.71 11.80
CA ASP A 547 -52.41 26.31 13.23
C ASP A 547 -50.92 26.19 13.68
N ASN A 548 -50.38 27.12 14.49
CA ASN A 548 -50.32 27.14 15.97
C ASN A 548 -49.65 25.88 16.57
N PHE A 549 -48.69 25.90 17.50
CA PHE A 549 -47.93 26.91 18.25
C PHE A 549 -46.81 26.15 19.04
N ASP A 550 -45.71 26.84 19.38
CA ASP A 550 -44.95 26.82 20.67
C ASP A 550 -44.29 25.53 21.23
N PHE A 551 -43.11 25.52 21.87
CA PHE A 551 -42.14 26.53 22.36
C PHE A 551 -40.71 25.96 22.23
#